data_AF-A0A9E3IXL5-F1
#
_entry.id   AF-A0A9E3IXL5-F1
#
_cell.length_a   1.000
_cell.length_b   1.000
_cell.length_c   1.000
_cell.angle_alpha   90.00
_cell.angle_beta   90.00
_cell.angle_gamma   90.00
#
_symmetry.space_group_name_H-M   'P 1'
#
loop_
_entity.id
_entity.type
_entity.pdbx_description
1 polymer ?
#
loop_
_entity_poly.entity_id
_entity_poly.type
_entity_poly.pdbx_seq_one_letter_code
_entity_poly.pdbx_strand_id
1 'polypeptide(L)'
;MPSSWSPSLRFELQFTGENINLWGEKLNAVLGHADYAVAGWLTKPLTGATALSTANAGDDEARAAMIKFTGGAGPFTVTLPPVSKAYLVWNACAGPVTLTTGAGGAVTIDAGDIVWTATDGGVVKTPGYGGASIKDWVSGVAWSYNAGALPAQAGNAGKFVKTDGTTASWQPVAAADLSDYATAVKGLALAFAVAL
;
A
#
# COMPACT_ATOMS: atom_id res chain seq x y z
N MET A 1 31.54 23.29 -22.87
CA MET A 1 31.07 21.90 -22.97
C MET A 1 29.59 21.96 -23.27
N PRO A 2 29.05 21.04 -24.08
CA PRO A 2 27.63 21.07 -24.40
C PRO A 2 26.76 20.92 -23.15
N SER A 3 25.54 21.45 -23.20
CA SER A 3 24.50 21.17 -22.21
C SER A 3 24.36 19.67 -21.95
N SER A 4 24.01 19.33 -20.70
CA SER A 4 23.89 17.95 -20.23
C SER A 4 22.50 17.68 -19.68
N TRP A 5 22.26 16.50 -19.10
CA TRP A 5 20.94 16.08 -18.65
C TRP A 5 20.99 15.60 -17.20
N SER A 6 20.01 16.00 -16.39
CA SER A 6 19.90 15.48 -15.03
C SER A 6 19.65 13.96 -15.07
N PRO A 7 20.29 13.17 -14.19
CA PRO A 7 20.30 11.72 -14.32
C PRO A 7 18.92 11.08 -14.11
N SER A 8 18.12 11.62 -13.17
CA SER A 8 16.86 11.01 -12.78
C SER A 8 15.66 11.49 -13.60
N LEU A 9 15.57 12.80 -13.86
CA LEU A 9 14.40 13.43 -14.50
C LEU A 9 14.67 13.92 -15.92
N ARG A 10 15.92 13.85 -16.39
CA ARG A 10 16.33 14.22 -17.74
C ARG A 10 15.94 15.66 -18.07
N PHE A 11 16.24 16.57 -17.14
CA PHE A 11 16.16 18.01 -17.36
C PHE A 11 17.43 18.51 -18.02
N GLU A 12 17.31 19.44 -18.98
CA GLU A 12 18.47 20.05 -19.62
C GLU A 12 19.21 20.93 -18.59
N LEU A 13 20.48 20.62 -18.36
CA LEU A 13 21.40 21.41 -17.55
C LEU A 13 22.23 22.28 -18.48
N GLN A 14 21.92 23.57 -18.46
CA GLN A 14 22.56 24.56 -19.32
C GLN A 14 24.04 24.75 -18.97
N PHE A 15 24.88 24.85 -19.99
CA PHE A 15 26.26 25.29 -19.83
C PHE A 15 26.39 26.80 -20.08
N THR A 16 27.31 27.45 -19.37
CA THR A 16 27.55 28.89 -19.53
C THR A 16 27.97 29.23 -20.96
N GLY A 17 27.29 30.20 -21.56
CA GLY A 17 27.61 30.70 -22.91
C GLY A 17 26.92 29.97 -24.06
N GLU A 18 26.12 28.94 -23.79
CA GLU A 18 25.30 28.27 -24.81
C GLU A 18 23.86 28.82 -24.87
N ASN A 19 23.12 28.41 -25.90
CA ASN A 19 21.71 28.77 -26.10
C ASN A 19 21.44 30.29 -26.03
N ILE A 20 22.37 31.11 -26.56
CA ILE A 20 22.27 32.57 -26.62
C ILE A 20 20.95 32.95 -27.32
N ASN A 21 20.18 33.83 -26.69
CA ASN A 21 18.83 34.23 -27.12
C ASN A 21 17.77 33.11 -27.14
N LEU A 22 18.10 31.89 -26.68
CA LEU A 22 17.21 30.74 -26.60
C LEU A 22 16.95 30.29 -25.15
N TRP A 23 17.58 30.92 -24.16
CA TRP A 23 17.43 30.57 -22.74
C TRP A 23 15.98 30.58 -22.26
N GLY A 24 15.14 31.49 -22.75
CA GLY A 24 13.72 31.53 -22.41
C GLY A 24 12.99 30.26 -22.86
N GLU A 25 13.24 29.81 -24.10
CA GLU A 25 12.67 28.57 -24.63
C GLU A 25 13.16 27.35 -23.86
N LYS A 26 14.48 27.27 -23.60
CA LYS A 26 15.09 26.18 -22.84
C LYS A 26 14.58 26.08 -21.41
N LEU A 27 14.46 27.23 -20.73
CA LEU A 27 13.93 27.28 -19.37
C LEU A 27 12.47 26.84 -19.33
N ASN A 28 11.63 27.33 -20.25
CA ASN A 28 10.22 26.95 -20.31
C ASN A 28 10.05 25.45 -20.57
N ALA A 29 10.87 24.84 -21.42
CA ALA A 29 10.86 23.40 -21.65
C ALA A 29 11.19 22.62 -20.35
N VAL A 30 12.25 23.01 -19.64
CA VAL A 30 12.62 22.39 -18.36
C VAL A 30 11.54 22.59 -17.29
N LEU A 31 10.92 23.76 -17.21
CA LEU A 31 9.81 24.02 -16.29
C LEU A 31 8.57 23.18 -16.60
N GLY A 32 8.23 23.00 -17.89
CA GLY A 32 7.15 22.09 -18.28
C GLY A 32 7.45 20.63 -17.93
N HIS A 33 8.71 20.21 -18.06
CA HIS A 33 9.15 18.89 -17.61
C HIS A 33 9.09 18.76 -16.07
N ALA A 34 9.40 19.82 -15.33
CA ALA A 34 9.28 19.85 -13.88
C ALA A 34 7.82 19.79 -13.42
N ASP A 35 6.92 20.53 -14.06
CA ASP A 35 5.48 20.46 -13.82
C ASP A 35 4.96 19.02 -14.05
N TYR A 36 5.34 18.39 -15.16
CA TYR A 36 4.97 17.00 -15.43
C TYR A 36 5.53 16.01 -14.38
N ALA A 37 6.71 16.31 -13.82
CA ALA A 37 7.32 15.50 -12.76
C ALA A 37 6.64 15.63 -11.39
N VAL A 38 5.86 16.69 -11.18
CA VAL A 38 5.17 16.96 -9.91
C VAL A 38 3.66 16.70 -10.00
N ALA A 39 3.03 17.09 -11.11
CA ALA A 39 1.58 17.04 -11.30
C ALA A 39 1.14 16.24 -12.54
N GLY A 40 2.08 15.77 -13.36
CA GLY A 40 1.78 15.07 -14.60
C GLY A 40 1.17 13.68 -14.41
N TRP A 41 0.20 13.36 -15.27
CA TRP A 41 -0.52 12.09 -15.30
C TRP A 41 -0.28 11.35 -16.62
N LEU A 42 0.30 10.15 -16.56
CA LEU A 42 0.44 9.24 -17.70
C LEU A 42 -0.67 8.20 -17.68
N THR A 43 -1.31 7.96 -18.83
CA THR A 43 -2.12 6.74 -19.03
C THR A 43 -1.39 5.80 -19.97
N LYS A 44 -0.97 4.64 -19.47
CA LYS A 44 -0.18 3.65 -20.21
C LYS A 44 -0.99 2.37 -20.42
N PRO A 45 -1.44 2.08 -21.67
CA PRO A 45 -2.05 0.79 -21.97
C PRO A 45 -0.99 -0.32 -21.97
N LEU A 46 -1.36 -1.46 -21.39
CA LEU A 46 -0.54 -2.65 -21.25
C LEU A 46 -1.16 -3.79 -22.07
N THR A 47 -0.37 -4.33 -22.98
CA THR A 47 -0.67 -5.54 -23.77
C THR A 47 0.30 -6.68 -23.48
N GLY A 48 1.31 -6.44 -22.64
CA GLY A 48 2.37 -7.36 -22.26
C GLY A 48 3.37 -6.67 -21.33
N ALA A 49 4.51 -7.31 -21.09
CA ALA A 49 5.59 -6.68 -20.34
C ALA A 49 6.16 -5.48 -21.12
N THR A 50 6.42 -4.37 -20.44
CA THR A 50 6.94 -3.14 -21.04
C THR A 50 7.89 -2.43 -20.08
N ALA A 51 8.72 -1.54 -20.61
CA ALA A 51 9.40 -0.52 -19.80
C ALA A 51 8.68 0.84 -19.97
N LEU A 52 8.83 1.72 -18.98
CA LEU A 52 8.54 3.14 -19.20
C LEU A 52 9.65 3.74 -20.07
N SER A 53 9.26 4.48 -21.11
CA SER A 53 10.24 5.17 -21.95
C SER A 53 10.95 6.28 -21.17
N THR A 54 12.19 6.54 -21.56
CA THR A 54 12.98 7.70 -21.13
C THR A 54 13.50 8.42 -22.37
N ALA A 55 13.47 9.74 -22.34
CA ALA A 55 14.02 10.56 -23.40
C ALA A 55 14.59 11.87 -22.83
N ASN A 56 15.66 12.33 -23.46
CA ASN A 56 16.16 13.69 -23.32
C ASN A 56 15.43 14.59 -24.33
N ALA A 57 15.13 15.83 -23.94
CA ALA A 57 14.48 16.84 -24.80
C ALA A 57 13.09 16.46 -25.38
N GLY A 58 12.47 15.40 -24.89
CA GLY A 58 11.20 14.91 -25.44
C GLY A 58 10.32 14.24 -24.40
N ASP A 59 9.31 13.52 -24.90
CA ASP A 59 8.33 12.80 -24.10
C ASP A 59 9.00 11.63 -23.37
N ASP A 60 8.77 11.60 -22.07
CA ASP A 60 9.45 10.72 -21.12
C ASP A 60 8.40 10.17 -20.16
N GLU A 61 7.93 8.95 -20.43
CA GLU A 61 6.88 8.31 -19.63
C GLU A 61 7.31 8.19 -18.16
N ALA A 62 8.58 7.88 -17.91
CA ALA A 62 9.12 7.79 -16.56
C ALA A 62 9.22 9.16 -15.86
N ARG A 63 8.98 10.28 -16.56
CA ARG A 63 8.92 11.62 -15.94
C ARG A 63 7.58 11.90 -15.26
N ALA A 64 6.51 11.19 -15.55
CA ALA A 64 5.22 11.44 -14.90
C ALA A 64 5.30 11.33 -13.36
N ALA A 65 4.51 12.14 -12.65
CA ALA A 65 4.31 12.00 -11.20
C ALA A 65 3.32 10.88 -10.87
N MET A 66 2.30 10.74 -11.72
CA MET A 66 1.21 9.79 -11.58
C MET A 66 1.08 8.93 -12.83
N ILE A 67 0.81 7.64 -12.66
CA ILE A 67 0.68 6.70 -13.77
C ILE A 67 -0.58 5.85 -13.59
N LYS A 68 -1.43 5.81 -14.59
CA LYS A 68 -2.54 4.88 -14.73
C LYS A 68 -2.19 3.80 -15.74
N PHE A 69 -2.11 2.56 -15.29
CA PHE A 69 -2.02 1.42 -16.19
C PHE A 69 -3.42 0.94 -16.57
N THR A 70 -3.64 0.67 -17.85
CA THR A 70 -4.89 0.08 -18.36
C THR A 70 -4.56 -1.18 -19.13
N GLY A 71 -5.45 -2.19 -19.14
CA GLY A 71 -5.14 -3.45 -19.81
C GLY A 71 -6.07 -4.59 -19.42
N GLY A 72 -5.85 -5.74 -20.02
CA GLY A 72 -6.61 -6.98 -19.76
C GLY A 72 -6.29 -7.63 -18.42
N ALA A 73 -6.54 -8.94 -18.32
CA ALA A 73 -6.48 -9.70 -17.07
C ALA A 73 -5.07 -9.95 -16.51
N GLY A 74 -3.99 -9.47 -17.16
CA GLY A 74 -2.62 -9.64 -16.67
C GLY A 74 -2.22 -11.11 -16.39
N PRO A 75 -1.12 -11.36 -15.67
CA PRO A 75 -0.26 -10.37 -15.01
C PRO A 75 0.56 -9.56 -16.02
N PHE A 76 0.80 -8.28 -15.72
CA PHE A 76 1.72 -7.45 -16.49
C PHE A 76 2.91 -7.05 -15.64
N THR A 77 4.07 -6.89 -16.28
CA THR A 77 5.28 -6.36 -15.65
C THR A 77 5.67 -5.05 -16.32
N VAL A 78 5.89 -4.01 -15.51
CA VAL A 78 6.37 -2.72 -15.98
C VAL A 78 7.75 -2.45 -15.36
N THR A 79 8.75 -2.28 -16.22
CA THR A 79 10.10 -1.91 -15.81
C THR A 79 10.22 -0.40 -15.70
N LEU A 80 10.54 0.07 -14.49
CA LEU A 80 10.91 1.45 -14.18
C LEU A 80 12.40 1.65 -14.48
N PRO A 81 12.83 2.85 -14.91
CA PRO A 81 14.26 3.14 -15.03
C PRO A 81 14.96 2.98 -13.68
N PRO A 82 16.22 2.50 -13.64
CA PRO A 82 16.98 2.27 -12.42
C PRO A 82 17.56 3.59 -11.86
N VAL A 83 16.69 4.57 -11.60
CA VAL A 83 17.02 5.87 -11.01
C VAL A 83 16.02 6.21 -9.91
N SER A 84 16.45 6.97 -8.91
CA SER A 84 15.60 7.34 -7.77
C SER A 84 14.40 8.17 -8.21
N LYS A 85 13.18 7.69 -7.87
CA LYS A 85 11.91 8.36 -8.16
C LYS A 85 10.73 7.78 -7.37
N ALA A 86 9.74 8.63 -7.05
CA ALA A 86 8.44 8.24 -6.53
C ALA A 86 7.33 8.45 -7.58
N TYR A 87 6.29 7.60 -7.51
CA TYR A 87 5.10 7.63 -8.36
C TYR A 87 3.85 7.31 -7.53
N LEU A 88 2.74 7.97 -7.85
CA LEU A 88 1.41 7.48 -7.49
C LEU A 88 0.87 6.64 -8.66
N VAL A 89 0.60 5.36 -8.41
CA VAL A 89 0.25 4.41 -9.47
C VAL A 89 -1.17 3.91 -9.27
N TRP A 90 -1.98 4.00 -10.31
CA TRP A 90 -3.29 3.37 -10.41
C TRP A 90 -3.22 2.19 -11.37
N ASN A 91 -3.44 0.98 -10.84
CA ASN A 91 -3.66 -0.18 -11.69
C ASN A 91 -5.15 -0.28 -12.08
N ALA A 92 -5.50 0.23 -13.27
CA ALA A 92 -6.82 0.05 -13.86
C ALA A 92 -6.88 -1.09 -14.89
N CYS A 93 -5.92 -2.04 -14.82
CA CYS A 93 -6.02 -3.31 -15.56
C CYS A 93 -7.00 -4.26 -14.86
N ALA A 94 -7.45 -5.30 -15.57
CA ALA A 94 -8.26 -6.36 -14.96
C ALA A 94 -7.43 -7.38 -14.15
N GLY A 95 -6.09 -7.33 -14.26
CA GLY A 95 -5.15 -8.16 -13.52
C GLY A 95 -4.09 -7.38 -12.75
N PRO A 96 -3.23 -8.10 -11.99
CA PRO A 96 -2.15 -7.47 -11.24
C PRO A 96 -1.07 -6.90 -12.16
N VAL A 97 -0.46 -5.80 -11.73
CA VAL A 97 0.69 -5.15 -12.37
C VAL A 97 1.87 -5.17 -11.41
N THR A 98 3.00 -5.71 -11.85
CA THR A 98 4.26 -5.73 -11.09
C THR A 98 5.21 -4.66 -11.60
N LEU A 99 5.67 -3.79 -10.71
CA LEU A 99 6.70 -2.79 -10.95
C LEU A 99 8.06 -3.29 -10.49
N THR A 100 9.07 -3.18 -11.35
CA THR A 100 10.45 -3.57 -11.07
C THR A 100 11.43 -2.60 -11.72
N THR A 101 12.66 -2.51 -11.25
CA THR A 101 13.77 -1.87 -12.00
C THR A 101 14.52 -2.86 -12.89
N GLY A 102 14.09 -4.14 -12.92
CA GLY A 102 14.83 -5.24 -13.54
C GLY A 102 15.90 -5.85 -12.61
N ALA A 103 16.09 -5.28 -11.42
CA ALA A 103 16.95 -5.79 -10.36
C ALA A 103 16.25 -5.62 -8.99
N GLY A 104 16.73 -6.31 -7.96
CA GLY A 104 16.26 -6.12 -6.60
C GLY A 104 14.79 -6.51 -6.37
N GLY A 105 14.15 -5.83 -5.41
CA GLY A 105 12.75 -6.08 -5.04
C GLY A 105 11.76 -5.38 -5.98
N ALA A 106 10.57 -5.99 -6.10
CA ALA A 106 9.47 -5.52 -6.93
C ALA A 106 8.22 -5.28 -6.09
N VAL A 107 7.30 -4.48 -6.61
CA VAL A 107 5.98 -4.24 -6.01
C VAL A 107 4.91 -4.74 -6.96
N THR A 108 3.99 -5.58 -6.46
CA THR A 108 2.79 -5.97 -7.19
C THR A 108 1.60 -5.17 -6.70
N ILE A 109 0.83 -4.64 -7.64
CA ILE A 109 -0.34 -3.80 -7.41
C ILE A 109 -1.54 -4.57 -7.97
N ASP A 110 -2.55 -4.82 -7.14
CA ASP A 110 -3.72 -5.59 -7.57
C ASP A 110 -4.61 -4.76 -8.49
N ALA A 111 -5.50 -5.44 -9.21
CA ALA A 111 -6.46 -4.79 -10.09
C ALA A 111 -7.34 -3.81 -9.30
N GLY A 112 -7.44 -2.57 -9.76
CA GLY A 112 -8.22 -1.50 -9.14
C GLY A 112 -7.46 -0.67 -8.10
N ASP A 113 -6.33 -1.14 -7.57
CA ASP A 113 -5.61 -0.46 -6.49
C ASP A 113 -4.92 0.82 -6.98
N ILE A 114 -4.85 1.82 -6.08
CA ILE A 114 -4.03 3.02 -6.21
C ILE A 114 -3.03 3.07 -5.07
N VAL A 115 -1.74 3.10 -5.38
CA VAL A 115 -0.66 3.02 -4.38
C VAL A 115 0.47 3.99 -4.66
N TRP A 116 1.06 4.51 -3.59
CA TRP A 116 2.35 5.18 -3.65
C TRP A 116 3.46 4.16 -3.78
N THR A 117 4.31 4.34 -4.78
CA THR A 117 5.48 3.50 -5.05
C THR A 117 6.71 4.38 -5.22
N ALA A 118 7.87 3.89 -4.82
CA ALA A 118 9.14 4.56 -5.05
C ALA A 118 10.23 3.55 -5.37
N THR A 119 11.24 4.01 -6.09
CA THR A 119 12.47 3.28 -6.33
C THR A 119 13.65 4.17 -5.94
N ASP A 120 14.71 3.57 -5.40
CA ASP A 120 16.01 4.21 -5.21
C ASP A 120 16.95 3.98 -6.43
N GLY A 121 16.44 3.31 -7.46
CA GLY A 121 17.18 2.85 -8.63
C GLY A 121 17.56 1.37 -8.57
N GLY A 122 17.56 0.75 -7.38
CA GLY A 122 17.85 -0.66 -7.17
C GLY A 122 16.62 -1.49 -6.81
N VAL A 123 15.73 -0.97 -5.97
CA VAL A 123 14.56 -1.70 -5.45
C VAL A 123 13.30 -0.84 -5.55
N VAL A 124 12.18 -1.45 -5.95
CA VAL A 124 10.86 -0.82 -5.88
C VAL A 124 10.20 -1.15 -4.53
N LYS A 125 9.64 -0.14 -3.86
CA LYS A 125 8.92 -0.29 -2.58
C LYS A 125 7.67 0.57 -2.53
N THR A 126 6.77 0.20 -1.63
CA THR A 126 5.69 1.06 -1.13
C THR A 126 6.03 1.55 0.29
N PRO A 127 5.33 2.56 0.81
CA PRO A 127 5.32 2.82 2.24
C PRO A 127 4.99 1.55 3.05
N GLY A 128 5.55 1.46 4.25
CA GLY A 128 5.51 0.24 5.06
C GLY A 128 6.06 0.44 6.46
N TYR A 129 5.82 -0.57 7.31
CA TYR A 129 6.27 -0.60 8.71
C TYR A 129 6.94 -1.94 9.01
N GLY A 130 8.01 -1.93 9.80
CA GLY A 130 8.71 -3.16 10.19
C GLY A 130 9.26 -3.99 9.03
N GLY A 131 9.50 -3.36 7.86
CA GLY A 131 9.99 -4.04 6.66
C GLY A 131 8.92 -4.66 5.75
N ALA A 132 7.64 -4.59 6.13
CA ALA A 132 6.51 -5.05 5.33
C ALA A 132 5.79 -3.87 4.63
N SER A 133 5.17 -4.11 3.47
CA SER A 133 4.26 -3.12 2.86
C SER A 133 3.09 -2.86 3.81
N ILE A 134 2.42 -1.70 3.70
CA ILE A 134 1.20 -1.44 4.51
C ILE A 134 0.18 -2.56 4.33
N LYS A 135 0.02 -3.08 3.10
CA LYS A 135 -0.89 -4.18 2.78
C LYS A 135 -0.53 -5.45 3.56
N ASP A 136 0.72 -5.89 3.47
CA ASP A 136 1.21 -7.10 4.15
C ASP A 136 1.21 -6.94 5.67
N TRP A 137 1.53 -5.72 6.14
CA TRP A 137 1.47 -5.39 7.55
C TRP A 137 0.04 -5.51 8.08
N VAL A 138 -0.95 -4.99 7.36
CA VAL A 138 -2.35 -5.13 7.75
C VAL A 138 -2.82 -6.59 7.65
N SER A 139 -2.58 -7.28 6.53
CA SER A 139 -3.11 -8.63 6.30
C SER A 139 -2.46 -9.70 7.18
N GLY A 140 -1.19 -9.52 7.56
CA GLY A 140 -0.43 -10.47 8.36
C GLY A 140 -0.18 -9.99 9.79
N VAL A 141 0.44 -8.83 9.95
CA VAL A 141 1.03 -8.41 11.23
C VAL A 141 0.00 -7.82 12.19
N ALA A 142 -0.87 -6.93 11.71
CA ALA A 142 -1.89 -6.28 12.53
C ALA A 142 -2.89 -7.28 13.11
N TRP A 143 -3.33 -8.24 12.29
CA TRP A 143 -4.19 -9.32 12.76
C TRP A 143 -3.44 -10.35 13.59
N SER A 144 -2.14 -10.60 13.34
CA SER A 144 -1.33 -11.51 14.18
C SER A 144 -1.06 -10.96 15.57
N TYR A 145 -0.89 -9.65 15.74
CA TYR A 145 -0.80 -9.00 17.05
C TYR A 145 -2.09 -9.16 17.88
N ASN A 146 -3.24 -9.29 17.21
CA ASN A 146 -4.53 -9.62 17.83
C ASN A 146 -4.87 -11.13 17.73
N ALA A 147 -4.07 -11.93 17.03
CA ALA A 147 -4.34 -13.35 16.83
C ALA A 147 -4.01 -14.09 18.12
N GLY A 148 -4.95 -14.90 18.60
CA GLY A 148 -4.87 -15.54 19.90
C GLY A 148 -5.51 -14.76 21.04
N ALA A 149 -5.97 -13.51 20.82
CA ALA A 149 -6.82 -12.82 21.78
C ALA A 149 -8.22 -13.45 21.90
N LEU A 150 -8.63 -14.27 20.91
CA LEU A 150 -9.88 -15.02 20.93
C LEU A 150 -9.62 -16.53 20.75
N PRO A 151 -10.30 -17.40 21.51
CA PRO A 151 -10.17 -18.86 21.43
C PRO A 151 -10.89 -19.45 20.19
N ALA A 152 -10.40 -20.59 19.68
CA ALA A 152 -10.98 -21.27 18.50
C ALA A 152 -12.44 -21.72 18.70
N GLN A 153 -13.28 -21.56 17.67
CA GLN A 153 -14.74 -21.83 17.78
C GLN A 153 -15.12 -23.32 17.69
N ALA A 154 -14.36 -24.13 16.95
CA ALA A 154 -14.71 -25.54 16.72
C ALA A 154 -14.83 -26.30 18.06
N GLY A 155 -15.96 -27.00 18.26
CA GLY A 155 -16.25 -27.75 19.48
C GLY A 155 -16.79 -26.92 20.66
N ASN A 156 -17.03 -25.62 20.49
CA ASN A 156 -17.52 -24.73 21.56
C ASN A 156 -18.96 -24.23 21.35
N ALA A 157 -19.79 -24.98 20.62
CA ALA A 157 -21.20 -24.65 20.42
C ALA A 157 -21.95 -24.46 21.75
N GLY A 158 -22.71 -23.36 21.87
CA GLY A 158 -23.49 -23.02 23.07
C GLY A 158 -22.68 -22.42 24.23
N LYS A 159 -21.37 -22.23 24.08
CA LYS A 159 -20.52 -21.52 25.06
C LYS A 159 -20.41 -20.03 24.71
N PHE A 160 -19.91 -19.26 25.66
CA PHE A 160 -19.65 -17.83 25.53
C PHE A 160 -18.17 -17.53 25.74
N VAL A 161 -17.67 -16.47 25.11
CA VAL A 161 -16.31 -15.99 25.35
C VAL A 161 -16.29 -15.24 26.69
N LYS A 162 -15.49 -15.73 27.63
CA LYS A 162 -15.19 -15.05 28.89
C LYS A 162 -13.73 -14.61 28.89
N THR A 163 -13.43 -13.50 29.54
CA THR A 163 -12.06 -13.04 29.77
C THR A 163 -11.80 -12.79 31.26
N ASP A 164 -10.58 -13.06 31.70
CA ASP A 164 -10.06 -12.69 33.02
C ASP A 164 -9.20 -11.42 32.99
N GLY A 165 -9.21 -10.69 31.86
CA GLY A 165 -8.35 -9.53 31.61
C GLY A 165 -6.97 -9.86 31.02
N THR A 166 -6.61 -11.15 30.92
CA THR A 166 -5.34 -11.62 30.35
C THR A 166 -5.56 -12.67 29.25
N THR A 167 -6.54 -13.56 29.41
CA THR A 167 -6.85 -14.67 28.51
C THR A 167 -8.33 -14.66 28.17
N ALA A 168 -8.68 -15.00 26.92
CA ALA A 168 -10.07 -15.28 26.52
C ALA A 168 -10.29 -16.79 26.38
N SER A 169 -11.39 -17.31 26.92
CA SER A 169 -11.73 -18.74 26.85
C SER A 169 -13.22 -18.98 26.63
N TRP A 170 -13.57 -20.11 26.00
CA TRP A 170 -14.96 -20.55 25.85
C TRP A 170 -15.42 -21.22 27.13
N GLN A 171 -16.41 -20.62 27.80
CA GLN A 171 -16.99 -21.14 29.03
C GLN A 171 -18.51 -21.26 28.90
N PRO A 172 -19.15 -22.26 29.56
CA PRO A 172 -20.59 -22.22 29.77
C PRO A 172 -20.95 -21.05 30.71
N VAL A 173 -22.22 -20.64 30.71
CA VAL A 173 -22.73 -19.74 31.75
C VAL A 173 -22.85 -20.51 33.06
N ALA A 174 -22.34 -19.95 34.15
CA ALA A 174 -22.41 -20.51 35.49
C ALA A 174 -23.17 -19.58 36.45
N ALA A 175 -23.72 -20.13 37.54
CA ALA A 175 -24.38 -19.33 38.58
C ALA A 175 -23.43 -18.30 39.22
N ALA A 176 -22.13 -18.56 39.24
CA ALA A 176 -21.10 -17.61 39.70
C ALA A 176 -20.95 -16.38 38.79
N ASP A 177 -21.48 -16.42 37.56
CA ASP A 177 -21.52 -15.27 36.66
C ASP A 177 -22.68 -14.32 36.99
N LEU A 178 -23.61 -14.72 37.87
CA LEU A 178 -24.74 -13.92 38.36
C LEU A 178 -24.42 -13.38 39.75
N SER A 179 -24.12 -12.09 39.85
CA SER A 179 -23.68 -11.43 41.10
C SER A 179 -24.73 -11.44 42.21
N ASP A 180 -26.00 -11.65 41.87
CA ASP A 180 -27.15 -11.67 42.78
C ASP A 180 -27.66 -13.08 43.10
N TYR A 181 -27.08 -14.14 42.51
CA TYR A 181 -27.57 -15.51 42.64
C TYR A 181 -27.75 -15.95 44.10
N ALA A 182 -26.75 -15.67 44.95
CA ALA A 182 -26.81 -16.02 46.37
C ALA A 182 -27.90 -15.25 47.13
N THR A 183 -28.19 -14.01 46.73
CA THR A 183 -29.24 -13.18 47.34
C THR A 183 -30.62 -13.64 46.88
N ALA A 184 -30.78 -13.95 45.59
CA ALA A 184 -32.02 -14.47 45.02
C ALA A 184 -32.43 -15.81 45.64
N VAL A 185 -31.49 -16.76 45.77
CA VAL A 185 -31.74 -18.07 46.38
C VAL A 185 -32.08 -17.95 47.88
N LYS A 186 -31.40 -17.09 48.62
CA LYS A 186 -31.74 -16.80 50.03
C LYS A 186 -33.12 -16.18 50.17
N GLY A 187 -33.50 -15.27 49.27
CA GLY A 187 -34.83 -14.67 49.23
C GLY A 187 -35.92 -15.72 49.03
N LEU A 188 -35.71 -16.66 48.11
CA LEU A 188 -36.63 -17.78 47.87
C LEU A 188 -36.74 -18.71 49.08
N ALA A 189 -35.61 -19.09 49.68
CA ALA A 189 -35.59 -19.96 50.86
C ALA A 189 -36.33 -19.33 52.07
N LEU A 190 -36.13 -18.02 52.30
CA LEU A 190 -36.85 -17.29 53.34
C LEU A 190 -38.35 -17.21 53.04
N ALA A 191 -38.73 -16.93 51.78
CA ALA A 191 -40.13 -16.89 51.37
C ALA A 191 -40.85 -18.23 51.60
N PHE A 192 -40.18 -19.36 51.32
CA PHE A 192 -40.71 -20.69 51.63
C PHE A 192 -40.79 -20.98 53.13
N ALA A 193 -39.80 -20.55 53.91
CA ALA A 193 -39.79 -20.74 55.37
C ALA A 193 -40.89 -19.94 56.09
N VAL A 194 -41.33 -18.81 55.52
CA VAL A 194 -42.43 -17.98 56.06
C VAL A 194 -43.81 -18.47 55.60
N ALA A 195 -43.87 -19.31 54.56
CA ALA A 195 -45.12 -19.84 54.00
C ALA A 195 -45.55 -21.20 54.60
N LEU A 196 -44.76 -21.77 55.54
CA LEU A 196 -45.03 -22.98 56.32
C LEU A 196 -45.44 -22.62 57.75
#